data_AF-A0A3Q1JHL9-F1
#
_entry.id   AF-A0A3Q1JHL9-F1
#
_cell.length_a   1.000
_cell.length_b   1.000
_cell.length_c   1.000
_cell.angle_alpha   90.00
_cell.angle_beta   90.00
_cell.angle_gamma   90.00
#
_symmetry.space_group_name_H-M   'P 1'
#
loop_
_entity.id
_entity.type
_entity.pdbx_description
1 polymer ?
#
loop_
_entity_poly.entity_id
_entity_poly.type
_entity_poly.pdbx_seq_one_letter_code
_entity_poly.pdbx_strand_id
1 'polypeptide(L)'
;MSRTPYDTEWLPVLKKTSDLKSNACVAPSQPLPAFIRQALKNVHPEVCARYYGCGLVVPECLEGCRILDLGSGSGRDCYMLSQLVGEKGHITGIDMTEDQLKVARTYVDYHMQKFAYKKPNVSFVQGYIEALTEAGLEKNSFDIIISNCVVNLSPDKKRVLTEAYSVLKDGGELYFSDVYSSGRVTEEIKNHKVLWGECLGGALWWKDLLLLAEEVGFSTPRLVTASVITVDNKELQDILGDFRFVSATYRLFKIPKGNTKPCQVMYNGNITGVEDSFLFDCQYTFKVDEVVEIDGELASILTHSRFVEDFSFKPPGGPCGPSGVRPKVSVPIQF
;
A
#
# COMPACT_ATOMS: atom_id res chain seq x y z
N MET A 1 -17.86 29.99 4.84
CA MET A 1 -17.34 29.70 6.19
C MET A 1 -16.25 28.64 6.03
N SER A 2 -15.03 28.94 6.48
CA SER A 2 -13.87 28.06 6.37
C SER A 2 -14.07 26.81 7.23
N ARG A 3 -13.96 25.63 6.61
CA ARG A 3 -14.07 24.31 7.23
C ARG A 3 -12.92 24.08 8.20
N THR A 4 -13.18 23.49 9.36
CA THR A 4 -12.13 22.88 10.18
C THR A 4 -12.19 21.36 10.02
N PRO A 5 -11.07 20.69 9.73
CA PRO A 5 -11.01 19.26 9.34
C PRO A 5 -11.34 18.27 10.47
N TYR A 6 -11.88 18.73 11.60
CA TYR A 6 -12.10 17.96 12.82
C TYR A 6 -13.55 17.98 13.31
N ASP A 7 -14.49 18.47 12.49
CA ASP A 7 -15.91 18.37 12.81
C ASP A 7 -16.32 16.89 12.81
N THR A 8 -16.48 16.35 14.02
CA THR A 8 -16.89 14.97 14.29
C THR A 8 -18.26 14.61 13.69
N GLU A 9 -19.04 15.60 13.27
CA GLU A 9 -20.29 15.44 12.51
C GLU A 9 -20.11 14.90 11.08
N TRP A 10 -18.87 14.84 10.58
CA TRP A 10 -18.52 14.37 9.23
C TRP A 10 -17.63 13.13 9.22
N LEU A 11 -17.27 12.59 10.40
CA LEU A 11 -16.72 11.24 10.49
C LEU A 11 -17.74 10.26 9.88
N PRO A 12 -17.29 9.19 9.20
CA PRO A 12 -18.21 8.28 8.55
C PRO A 12 -19.27 7.79 9.54
N VAL A 13 -20.54 8.03 9.19
CA VAL A 13 -21.71 7.48 9.90
C VAL A 13 -21.75 5.94 9.79
N LEU A 14 -20.85 5.37 8.98
CA LEU A 14 -20.65 3.94 8.75
C LEU A 14 -20.05 3.30 10.00
N LYS A 15 -20.82 2.42 10.64
CA LYS A 15 -20.38 1.65 11.80
C LYS A 15 -19.93 0.24 11.40
N LYS A 16 -20.33 -0.24 10.22
CA LYS A 16 -20.00 -1.57 9.67
C LYS A 16 -19.89 -1.52 8.15
N THR A 17 -19.14 -2.45 7.55
CA THR A 17 -19.03 -2.63 6.09
C THR A 17 -20.39 -2.88 5.42
N SER A 18 -21.40 -3.38 6.16
CA SER A 18 -22.77 -3.54 5.67
C SER A 18 -23.51 -2.23 5.40
N ASP A 19 -22.98 -1.09 5.87
CA ASP A 19 -23.64 0.21 5.76
C ASP A 19 -23.36 0.90 4.40
N LEU A 20 -22.51 0.29 3.57
CA LEU A 20 -22.09 0.79 2.26
C LEU A 20 -23.19 0.60 1.19
N LYS A 21 -23.42 1.63 0.37
CA LYS A 21 -24.37 1.61 -0.77
C LYS A 21 -23.67 1.48 -2.14
N SER A 22 -22.37 1.23 -2.14
CA SER A 22 -21.55 0.97 -3.32
C SER A 22 -20.65 -0.24 -3.12
N ASN A 23 -20.12 -0.77 -4.22
CA ASN A 23 -19.10 -1.81 -4.16
C ASN A 23 -17.68 -1.25 -3.97
N ALA A 24 -17.55 0.05 -3.64
CA ALA A 24 -16.27 0.75 -3.46
C ALA A 24 -15.34 0.04 -2.47
N CYS A 25 -15.93 -0.80 -1.61
CA CYS A 25 -15.29 -1.50 -0.52
C CYS A 25 -15.45 -3.02 -0.56
N VAL A 26 -15.51 -3.59 -1.77
CA VAL A 26 -15.57 -5.05 -1.95
C VAL A 26 -14.15 -5.62 -2.14
N ALA A 27 -13.95 -6.78 -1.52
CA ALA A 27 -12.73 -7.60 -1.45
C ALA A 27 -11.91 -7.69 -2.75
N PRO A 28 -10.59 -7.95 -2.66
CA PRO A 28 -9.67 -7.96 -3.79
C PRO A 28 -10.16 -8.79 -4.97
N SER A 29 -9.85 -8.32 -6.18
CA SER A 29 -10.20 -8.95 -7.46
C SER A 29 -9.61 -10.35 -7.66
N GLN A 30 -8.65 -10.75 -6.83
CA GLN A 30 -8.07 -12.08 -6.79
C GLN A 30 -8.16 -12.71 -5.39
N PRO A 31 -8.29 -14.05 -5.30
CA PRO A 31 -8.30 -14.74 -4.02
C PRO A 31 -6.98 -14.52 -3.29
N LEU A 32 -7.05 -14.08 -2.04
CA LEU A 32 -5.88 -13.85 -1.20
C LEU A 32 -4.98 -15.11 -1.14
N PRO A 33 -3.66 -14.98 -1.34
CA PRO A 33 -2.71 -16.05 -1.16
C PRO A 33 -2.88 -16.80 0.17
N ALA A 34 -2.60 -18.09 0.19
CA ALA A 34 -2.82 -18.94 1.36
C ALA A 34 -2.06 -18.46 2.60
N PHE A 35 -0.81 -18.00 2.44
CA PHE A 35 0.01 -17.49 3.53
C PHE A 35 -0.57 -16.21 4.15
N ILE A 36 -1.10 -15.30 3.34
CA ILE A 36 -1.78 -14.08 3.80
C ILE A 36 -3.06 -14.43 4.57
N ARG A 37 -3.87 -15.35 4.04
CA ARG A 37 -5.07 -15.83 4.73
C ARG A 37 -4.73 -16.47 6.07
N GLN A 38 -3.63 -17.21 6.15
CA GLN A 38 -3.18 -17.81 7.39
C GLN A 38 -2.69 -16.75 8.39
N ALA A 39 -1.96 -15.74 7.94
CA ALA A 39 -1.54 -14.62 8.78
C ALA A 39 -2.75 -13.86 9.36
N LEU A 40 -3.78 -13.60 8.55
CA LEU A 40 -5.02 -12.97 8.99
C LEU A 40 -5.76 -13.79 10.06
N LYS A 41 -5.80 -15.13 9.93
CA LYS A 41 -6.43 -16.01 10.93
C LYS A 41 -5.74 -15.96 12.30
N ASN A 42 -4.49 -15.55 12.35
CA ASN A 42 -3.75 -15.42 13.60
C ASN A 42 -3.95 -14.04 14.27
N VAL A 43 -4.65 -13.11 13.62
CA VAL A 43 -4.98 -11.80 14.20
C VAL A 43 -6.14 -11.95 15.19
N HIS A 44 -6.04 -11.26 16.32
CA HIS A 44 -7.04 -11.31 17.38
C HIS A 44 -8.43 -10.90 16.86
N PRO A 45 -9.52 -11.65 17.17
CA PRO A 45 -10.85 -11.35 16.64
C PRO A 45 -11.37 -9.95 16.93
N GLU A 46 -11.06 -9.37 18.10
CA GLU A 46 -11.48 -7.99 18.43
C GLU A 46 -10.78 -6.95 17.55
N VAL A 47 -9.51 -7.18 17.19
CA VAL A 47 -8.81 -6.32 16.22
C VAL A 47 -9.49 -6.41 14.86
N CYS A 48 -9.80 -7.62 14.39
CA CYS A 48 -10.51 -7.78 13.11
C CYS A 48 -11.93 -7.18 13.12
N ALA A 49 -12.64 -7.27 14.24
CA ALA A 49 -14.03 -6.80 14.36
C ALA A 49 -14.14 -5.27 14.32
N ARG A 50 -13.07 -4.54 14.66
CA ARG A 50 -12.99 -3.08 14.58
C ARG A 50 -12.21 -2.60 13.36
N TYR A 51 -12.14 -3.41 12.32
CA TYR A 51 -11.56 -3.00 11.05
C TYR A 51 -12.62 -2.36 10.16
N TYR A 52 -12.34 -1.15 9.68
CA TYR A 52 -13.25 -0.37 8.83
C TYR A 52 -12.75 -0.25 7.39
N GLY A 53 -11.66 -0.93 7.04
CA GLY A 53 -11.08 -0.89 5.70
C GLY A 53 -11.80 -1.78 4.69
N CYS A 54 -11.53 -1.48 3.44
CA CYS A 54 -12.29 -1.90 2.27
C CYS A 54 -11.61 -3.04 1.47
N GLY A 55 -10.42 -3.46 1.90
CA GLY A 55 -9.58 -4.40 1.17
C GLY A 55 -8.37 -4.85 1.98
N LEU A 56 -7.33 -5.30 1.30
CA LEU A 56 -6.05 -5.61 1.92
C LEU A 56 -4.94 -5.14 0.98
N VAL A 57 -4.00 -4.38 1.51
CA VAL A 57 -2.87 -3.82 0.76
C VAL A 57 -1.61 -4.51 1.24
N VAL A 58 -1.11 -5.46 0.45
CA VAL A 58 0.07 -6.26 0.78
C VAL A 58 1.06 -6.18 -0.38
N PRO A 59 2.13 -5.38 -0.24
CA PRO A 59 3.22 -5.38 -1.20
C PRO A 59 4.00 -6.70 -1.14
N GLU A 60 4.75 -6.99 -2.18
CA GLU A 60 5.67 -8.13 -2.25
C GLU A 60 7.03 -7.78 -1.61
N CYS A 61 7.90 -8.78 -1.41
CA CYS A 61 9.26 -8.61 -0.88
C CYS A 61 9.27 -7.87 0.48
N LEU A 62 8.63 -8.45 1.50
CA LEU A 62 8.41 -7.81 2.81
C LEU A 62 9.42 -8.20 3.90
N GLU A 63 10.15 -9.30 3.72
CA GLU A 63 11.00 -9.85 4.78
C GLU A 63 12.02 -8.83 5.28
N GLY A 64 12.08 -8.62 6.60
CA GLY A 64 12.99 -7.67 7.23
C GLY A 64 12.65 -6.18 7.04
N CYS A 65 11.60 -5.85 6.30
CA CYS A 65 11.25 -4.45 6.02
C CYS A 65 10.70 -3.73 7.26
N ARG A 66 10.96 -2.42 7.34
CA ARG A 66 10.27 -1.48 8.22
C ARG A 66 9.11 -0.85 7.46
N ILE A 67 7.88 -1.16 7.87
CA ILE A 67 6.65 -0.70 7.20
C ILE A 67 5.92 0.31 8.08
N LEU A 68 5.41 1.38 7.47
CA LEU A 68 4.45 2.30 8.07
C LEU A 68 3.07 2.08 7.47
N ASP A 69 2.04 1.93 8.31
CA ASP A 69 0.64 1.81 7.91
C ASP A 69 -0.13 3.09 8.26
N LEU A 70 -0.58 3.80 7.23
CA LEU A 70 -1.29 5.07 7.35
C LEU A 70 -2.79 4.85 7.56
N GLY A 71 -3.28 5.21 8.75
CA GLY A 71 -4.66 4.95 9.18
C GLY A 71 -4.85 3.50 9.62
N SER A 72 -3.94 3.03 10.48
CA SER A 72 -3.85 1.63 10.91
C SER A 72 -5.07 1.12 11.70
N GLY A 73 -5.93 2.02 12.19
CA GLY A 73 -7.09 1.70 13.00
C GLY A 73 -6.74 0.82 14.19
N SER A 74 -7.46 -0.30 14.33
CA SER A 74 -7.24 -1.29 15.39
C SER A 74 -6.02 -2.20 15.15
N GLY A 75 -5.31 -2.03 14.03
CA GLY A 75 -4.04 -2.70 13.75
C GLY A 75 -4.15 -4.04 13.00
N ARG A 76 -5.29 -4.36 12.37
CA ARG A 76 -5.47 -5.63 11.63
C ARG A 76 -4.35 -5.87 10.62
N ASP A 77 -4.11 -4.89 9.75
CA ASP A 77 -3.14 -5.02 8.67
C ASP A 77 -1.71 -5.00 9.25
N CYS A 78 -1.46 -4.19 10.28
CA CYS A 78 -0.22 -4.19 11.04
C CYS A 78 0.15 -5.58 11.62
N TYR A 79 -0.79 -6.25 12.29
CA TYR A 79 -0.54 -7.58 12.88
C TYR A 79 -0.43 -8.70 11.85
N MET A 80 -1.14 -8.57 10.74
CA MET A 80 -0.95 -9.49 9.62
C MET A 80 0.44 -9.31 9.00
N LEU A 81 0.85 -8.07 8.70
CA LEU A 81 2.16 -7.76 8.10
C LEU A 81 3.32 -8.07 9.04
N SER A 82 3.12 -7.93 10.35
CA SER A 82 4.10 -8.31 11.38
C SER A 82 4.61 -9.73 11.23
N GLN A 83 3.76 -10.67 10.78
CA GLN A 83 4.15 -12.05 10.48
C GLN A 83 4.92 -12.16 9.17
N LEU A 84 4.57 -11.34 8.17
CA LEU A 84 5.17 -11.39 6.82
C LEU A 84 6.54 -10.72 6.75
N VAL A 85 6.77 -9.67 7.54
CA VAL A 85 8.09 -9.03 7.67
C VAL A 85 9.04 -9.83 8.57
N GLY A 86 8.50 -10.74 9.39
CA GLY A 86 9.25 -11.58 10.31
C GLY A 86 9.80 -10.82 11.53
N GLU A 87 10.48 -11.55 12.43
CA GLU A 87 11.01 -11.03 13.70
C GLU A 87 12.08 -9.92 13.52
N LYS A 88 12.72 -9.86 12.33
CA LYS A 88 13.70 -8.82 11.99
C LYS A 88 13.10 -7.56 11.36
N GLY A 89 11.89 -7.66 10.81
CA GLY A 89 11.16 -6.51 10.29
C GLY A 89 10.41 -5.78 11.39
N HIS A 90 9.74 -4.68 11.05
CA HIS A 90 8.96 -3.90 12.01
C HIS A 90 7.79 -3.21 11.34
N ILE A 91 6.63 -3.16 12.00
CA ILE A 91 5.47 -2.41 11.54
C ILE A 91 5.15 -1.26 12.50
N THR A 92 5.01 -0.06 11.97
CA THR A 92 4.46 1.07 12.72
C THR A 92 3.08 1.41 12.15
N GLY A 93 2.04 1.34 12.97
CA GLY A 93 0.73 1.88 12.63
C GLY A 93 0.58 3.31 13.14
N ILE A 94 0.06 4.21 12.31
CA ILE A 94 -0.36 5.55 12.75
C ILE A 94 -1.87 5.71 12.55
N ASP A 95 -2.56 6.26 13.54
CA ASP A 95 -3.97 6.62 13.45
C ASP A 95 -4.28 7.86 14.30
N MET A 96 -5.29 8.64 13.92
CA MET A 96 -5.72 9.78 14.72
C MET A 96 -6.65 9.38 15.89
N THR A 97 -7.29 8.20 15.78
CA THR A 97 -8.37 7.76 16.67
C THR A 97 -7.82 6.96 17.84
N GLU A 98 -7.70 7.60 19.00
CA GLU A 98 -7.11 6.98 20.19
C GLU A 98 -7.86 5.71 20.64
N ASP A 99 -9.18 5.64 20.47
CA ASP A 99 -9.94 4.43 20.82
C ASP A 99 -9.65 3.22 19.93
N GLN A 100 -9.25 3.45 18.67
CA GLN A 100 -8.75 2.38 17.81
C GLN A 100 -7.36 1.94 18.24
N LEU A 101 -6.48 2.91 18.53
CA LEU A 101 -5.11 2.63 18.97
C LEU A 101 -5.05 1.93 20.32
N LYS A 102 -5.98 2.20 21.24
CA LYS A 102 -6.12 1.44 22.49
C LYS A 102 -6.29 -0.04 22.22
N VAL A 103 -7.21 -0.40 21.32
CA VAL A 103 -7.45 -1.80 20.92
C VAL A 103 -6.20 -2.38 20.29
N ALA A 104 -5.58 -1.64 19.36
CA ALA A 104 -4.34 -2.06 18.73
C ALA A 104 -3.26 -2.37 19.77
N ARG A 105 -3.01 -1.47 20.71
CA ARG A 105 -2.00 -1.60 21.77
C ARG A 105 -2.32 -2.73 22.76
N THR A 106 -3.59 -2.94 23.13
CA THR A 106 -4.01 -4.00 24.06
C THR A 106 -3.59 -5.40 23.60
N TYR A 107 -3.58 -5.65 22.29
CA TYR A 107 -3.31 -6.98 21.76
C TYR A 107 -1.85 -7.23 21.33
N VAL A 108 -0.91 -6.34 21.64
CA VAL A 108 0.49 -6.53 21.23
C VAL A 108 1.05 -7.83 21.78
N ASP A 109 0.93 -8.05 23.10
CA ASP A 109 1.46 -9.25 23.76
C ASP A 109 0.80 -10.54 23.27
N TYR A 110 -0.52 -10.49 23.01
CA TYR A 110 -1.25 -11.62 22.42
C TYR A 110 -0.62 -12.04 21.10
N HIS A 111 -0.38 -11.09 20.20
CA HIS A 111 0.17 -11.38 18.88
C HIS A 111 1.63 -11.84 18.97
N MET A 112 2.45 -11.22 19.82
CA MET A 112 3.84 -11.66 20.00
C MET A 112 3.94 -13.09 20.52
N GLN A 113 3.07 -13.48 21.47
CA GLN A 113 2.96 -14.86 21.93
C GLN A 113 2.46 -15.80 20.81
N LYS A 114 1.42 -15.37 20.06
CA LYS A 114 0.86 -16.14 18.95
C LYS A 114 1.87 -16.39 17.83
N PHE A 115 2.78 -15.44 17.58
CA PHE A 115 3.81 -15.52 16.54
C PHE A 115 5.14 -16.08 17.06
N ALA A 116 5.23 -16.37 18.37
CA ALA A 116 6.43 -16.83 19.06
C ALA A 116 7.63 -15.86 18.96
N TYR A 117 7.38 -14.55 18.97
CA TYR A 117 8.42 -13.51 18.92
C TYR A 117 8.86 -13.10 20.32
N LYS A 118 10.17 -12.90 20.49
CA LYS A 118 10.74 -12.54 21.81
C LYS A 118 10.50 -11.08 22.19
N LYS A 119 10.28 -10.22 21.19
CA LYS A 119 10.06 -8.79 21.35
C LYS A 119 8.97 -8.33 20.39
N PRO A 120 8.20 -7.28 20.75
CA PRO A 120 7.31 -6.60 19.83
C PRO A 120 8.05 -6.12 18.57
N ASN A 121 7.57 -6.53 17.41
CA ASN A 121 7.95 -5.96 16.10
C ASN A 121 6.84 -5.05 15.54
N VAL A 122 5.93 -4.60 16.40
CA VAL A 122 4.85 -3.66 16.07
C VAL A 122 4.82 -2.52 17.06
N SER A 123 4.47 -1.32 16.58
CA SER A 123 4.25 -0.13 17.41
C SER A 123 3.14 0.74 16.85
N PHE A 124 2.45 1.48 17.71
CA PHE A 124 1.29 2.29 17.33
C PHE A 124 1.41 3.73 17.82
N VAL A 125 1.42 4.67 16.87
CA VAL A 125 1.60 6.10 17.09
C VAL A 125 0.27 6.81 16.89
N GLN A 126 -0.07 7.73 17.79
CA GLN A 126 -1.22 8.61 17.60
C GLN A 126 -0.77 9.84 16.81
N GLY A 127 -1.46 10.16 15.72
CA GLY A 127 -1.16 11.34 14.93
C GLY A 127 -1.95 11.42 13.64
N TYR A 128 -1.75 12.53 12.93
CA TYR A 128 -2.32 12.76 11.61
C TYR A 128 -1.35 12.29 10.53
N ILE A 129 -1.89 11.74 9.44
CA ILE A 129 -1.07 11.26 8.32
C ILE A 129 -0.44 12.41 7.51
N GLU A 130 -0.92 13.63 7.73
CA GLU A 130 -0.39 14.91 7.24
C GLU A 130 0.78 15.45 8.09
N ALA A 131 1.10 14.81 9.22
CA ALA A 131 2.04 15.31 10.21
C ALA A 131 2.90 14.18 10.81
N LEU A 132 3.39 13.27 9.95
CA LEU A 132 4.14 12.08 10.35
C LEU A 132 5.38 12.42 11.19
N THR A 133 6.15 13.42 10.75
CA THR A 133 7.37 13.84 11.47
C THR A 133 7.07 14.53 12.80
N GLU A 134 5.98 15.30 12.87
CA GLU A 134 5.50 15.90 14.12
C GLU A 134 4.98 14.85 15.11
N ALA A 135 4.40 13.75 14.60
CA ALA A 135 4.02 12.58 15.39
C ALA A 135 5.23 11.74 15.87
N GLY A 136 6.46 12.17 15.57
CA GLY A 136 7.70 11.56 16.03
C GLY A 136 8.26 10.48 15.10
N LEU A 137 7.77 10.36 13.88
CA LEU A 137 8.34 9.43 12.90
C LEU A 137 9.60 10.01 12.26
N GLU A 138 10.67 9.23 12.29
CA GLU A 138 11.98 9.64 11.77
C GLU A 138 11.99 9.71 10.25
N LYS A 139 12.69 10.72 9.70
CA LYS A 139 12.94 10.82 8.26
C LYS A 139 13.81 9.65 7.79
N ASN A 140 13.60 9.21 6.55
CA ASN A 140 14.39 8.13 5.93
C ASN A 140 14.47 6.85 6.77
N SER A 141 13.37 6.43 7.40
CA SER A 141 13.34 5.32 8.36
C SER A 141 12.51 4.12 7.90
N PHE A 142 11.61 4.29 6.94
CA PHE A 142 10.73 3.23 6.43
C PHE A 142 11.13 2.77 5.04
N ASP A 143 11.09 1.46 4.82
CA ASP A 143 11.30 0.83 3.52
C ASP A 143 10.01 0.91 2.68
N ILE A 144 8.86 0.76 3.36
CA ILE A 144 7.55 0.71 2.73
C ILE A 144 6.57 1.54 3.55
N ILE A 145 5.72 2.31 2.87
CA ILE A 145 4.52 2.89 3.44
C ILE A 145 3.32 2.26 2.73
N ILE A 146 2.34 1.81 3.50
CA ILE A 146 1.06 1.36 2.98
C ILE A 146 -0.09 2.26 3.43
N SER A 147 -1.16 2.25 2.64
CA SER A 147 -2.44 2.83 3.04
C SER A 147 -3.57 2.17 2.27
N ASN A 148 -4.74 2.05 2.91
CA ASN A 148 -5.94 1.51 2.30
C ASN A 148 -7.13 2.47 2.50
N CYS A 149 -7.48 3.22 1.46
CA CYS A 149 -8.62 4.13 1.40
C CYS A 149 -8.61 5.30 2.42
N VAL A 150 -7.45 5.69 2.94
CA VAL A 150 -7.34 6.78 3.94
C VAL A 150 -6.84 8.09 3.31
N VAL A 151 -5.98 8.02 2.28
CA VAL A 151 -5.40 9.22 1.67
C VAL A 151 -6.48 10.14 1.09
N ASN A 152 -7.54 9.59 0.52
CA ASN A 152 -8.65 10.38 0.01
C ASN A 152 -9.50 11.10 1.06
N LEU A 153 -9.49 10.63 2.30
CA LEU A 153 -10.15 11.29 3.43
C LEU A 153 -9.35 12.50 3.92
N SER A 154 -8.06 12.59 3.57
CA SER A 154 -7.23 13.74 3.88
C SER A 154 -7.70 15.00 3.12
N PRO A 155 -7.82 16.14 3.81
CA PRO A 155 -8.06 17.44 3.18
C PRO A 155 -6.83 17.96 2.43
N ASP A 156 -5.62 17.48 2.75
CA ASP A 156 -4.36 17.91 2.14
C ASP A 156 -3.52 16.70 1.69
N LYS A 157 -3.95 16.11 0.56
CA LYS A 157 -3.29 14.98 -0.08
C LYS A 157 -1.83 15.27 -0.43
N LYS A 158 -1.51 16.52 -0.78
CA LYS A 158 -0.13 16.93 -1.09
C LYS A 158 0.74 16.80 0.16
N ARG A 159 0.25 17.29 1.30
CA ARG A 159 0.96 17.16 2.59
C ARG A 159 1.16 15.71 2.99
N VAL A 160 0.16 14.84 2.83
CA VAL A 160 0.31 13.39 3.07
C VAL A 160 1.46 12.80 2.24
N LEU A 161 1.48 13.09 0.93
CA LEU A 161 2.54 12.60 0.05
C LEU A 161 3.91 13.20 0.43
N THR A 162 3.99 14.49 0.79
CA THR A 162 5.24 15.12 1.26
C THR A 162 5.78 14.48 2.53
N GLU A 163 4.94 14.20 3.52
CA GLU A 163 5.36 13.54 4.76
C GLU A 163 5.75 12.08 4.50
N ALA A 164 4.99 11.35 3.69
CA ALA A 164 5.32 9.99 3.27
C ALA A 164 6.70 9.94 2.59
N TYR A 165 6.96 10.84 1.65
CA TYR A 165 8.26 10.98 1.00
C TYR A 165 9.39 11.28 2.00
N SER A 166 9.11 12.09 3.02
CA SER A 166 10.09 12.49 4.02
C SER A 166 10.52 11.32 4.92
N VAL A 167 9.59 10.44 5.30
CA VAL A 167 9.87 9.30 6.19
C VAL A 167 10.32 8.04 5.46
N LEU A 168 10.08 7.92 4.15
CA LEU A 168 10.65 6.86 3.32
C LEU A 168 12.17 7.00 3.20
N LYS A 169 12.88 5.88 3.26
CA LYS A 169 14.28 5.77 2.84
C LYS A 169 14.41 6.05 1.34
N ASP A 170 15.62 6.38 0.90
CA ASP A 170 15.95 6.28 -0.52
C ASP A 170 15.80 4.82 -0.97
N GLY A 171 15.16 4.60 -2.12
CA GLY A 171 14.72 3.28 -2.58
C GLY A 171 13.37 2.83 -2.02
N GLY A 172 12.81 3.56 -1.05
CA GLY A 172 11.57 3.21 -0.38
C GLY A 172 10.33 3.38 -1.26
N GLU A 173 9.25 2.68 -0.89
CA GLU A 173 8.02 2.58 -1.68
C GLU A 173 6.80 3.06 -0.88
N LEU A 174 5.97 3.91 -1.49
CA LEU A 174 4.58 4.11 -1.08
C LEU A 174 3.70 3.20 -1.95
N TYR A 175 3.11 2.17 -1.34
CA TYR A 175 2.23 1.20 -1.99
C TYR A 175 0.85 1.29 -1.36
N PHE A 176 -0.13 1.85 -2.06
CA PHE A 176 -1.42 2.18 -1.47
C PHE A 176 -2.57 1.95 -2.43
N SER A 177 -3.74 1.64 -1.87
CA SER A 177 -4.98 1.52 -2.63
C SER A 177 -5.96 2.60 -2.22
N ASP A 178 -6.56 3.25 -3.21
CA ASP A 178 -7.57 4.28 -2.96
C ASP A 178 -8.56 4.39 -4.14
N VAL A 179 -9.59 5.21 -3.96
CA VAL A 179 -10.60 5.52 -4.98
C VAL A 179 -10.11 6.62 -5.92
N TYR A 180 -10.20 6.40 -7.22
CA TYR A 180 -9.86 7.42 -8.22
C TYR A 180 -11.04 7.69 -9.14
N SER A 181 -11.18 8.95 -9.52
CA SER A 181 -12.24 9.43 -10.40
C SER A 181 -11.71 9.70 -11.82
N SER A 182 -12.61 9.65 -12.81
CA SER A 182 -12.29 9.96 -14.21
C SER A 182 -11.97 11.45 -14.48
N GLY A 183 -12.29 12.33 -13.53
CA GLY A 183 -12.05 13.77 -13.58
C GLY A 183 -12.18 14.39 -12.19
N ARG A 184 -11.90 15.69 -12.04
CA ARG A 184 -12.10 16.40 -10.76
C ARG A 184 -13.58 16.45 -10.41
N VAL A 185 -13.95 15.81 -9.30
CA VAL A 185 -15.33 15.75 -8.81
C VAL A 185 -15.90 17.15 -8.50
N THR A 186 -17.20 17.33 -8.69
CA THR A 186 -17.90 18.60 -8.44
C THR A 186 -18.00 18.92 -6.95
N GLU A 187 -18.27 20.19 -6.61
CA GLU A 187 -18.52 20.57 -5.21
C GLU A 187 -19.75 19.88 -4.64
N GLU A 188 -20.74 19.55 -5.46
CA GLU A 188 -21.91 18.76 -5.04
C GLU A 188 -21.49 17.36 -4.56
N ILE A 189 -20.68 16.65 -5.34
CA ILE A 189 -20.14 15.33 -4.99
C ILE A 189 -19.26 15.41 -3.72
N LYS A 190 -18.37 16.40 -3.64
CA LYS A 190 -17.47 16.59 -2.47
C LYS A 190 -18.23 16.83 -1.17
N ASN A 191 -19.35 17.53 -1.24
CA ASN A 191 -20.12 17.95 -0.06
C ASN A 191 -21.24 16.98 0.30
N HIS A 192 -21.46 15.93 -0.50
CA HIS A 192 -22.46 14.92 -0.25
C HIS A 192 -21.98 13.92 0.82
N LYS A 193 -22.58 13.96 2.02
CA LYS A 193 -22.19 13.16 3.20
C LYS A 193 -22.00 11.67 2.91
N VAL A 194 -22.92 11.07 2.16
CA VAL A 194 -22.85 9.63 1.84
C VAL A 194 -21.69 9.33 0.90
N LEU A 195 -21.49 10.16 -0.14
CA LEU A 195 -20.41 9.94 -1.11
C LEU A 195 -19.05 10.17 -0.46
N TRP A 196 -18.95 11.13 0.45
CA TRP A 196 -17.74 11.34 1.26
C TRP A 196 -17.42 10.12 2.13
N GLY A 197 -18.41 9.59 2.86
CA GLY A 197 -18.23 8.40 3.70
C GLY A 197 -17.88 7.13 2.91
N GLU A 198 -18.24 7.07 1.63
CA GLU A 198 -17.87 5.97 0.71
C GLU A 198 -16.57 6.24 -0.07
N CYS A 199 -15.76 7.23 0.36
CA CYS A 199 -14.51 7.64 -0.29
C CYS A 199 -14.66 8.17 -1.73
N LEU A 200 -15.89 8.30 -2.26
CA LEU A 200 -16.17 8.84 -3.59
C LEU A 200 -16.08 10.37 -3.62
N GLY A 201 -16.54 11.03 -2.56
CA GLY A 201 -16.54 12.50 -2.45
C GLY A 201 -15.14 13.11 -2.35
N GLY A 202 -14.20 12.37 -1.75
CA GLY A 202 -12.79 12.74 -1.63
C GLY A 202 -11.89 12.22 -2.76
N ALA A 203 -12.46 11.48 -3.72
CA ALA A 203 -11.71 10.75 -4.74
C ALA A 203 -10.86 11.68 -5.62
N LEU A 204 -9.55 11.41 -5.63
CA LEU A 204 -8.61 12.14 -6.45
C LEU A 204 -8.80 11.80 -7.94
N TRP A 205 -8.70 12.81 -8.81
CA TRP A 205 -8.58 12.55 -10.24
C TRP A 205 -7.22 11.89 -10.50
N TRP A 206 -7.20 10.74 -11.18
CA TRP A 206 -5.97 9.98 -11.39
C TRP A 206 -4.82 10.79 -12.05
N LYS A 207 -5.12 11.80 -12.88
CA LYS A 207 -4.06 12.68 -13.44
C LYS A 207 -3.46 13.63 -12.41
N ASP A 208 -4.25 14.08 -11.43
CA ASP A 208 -3.73 14.92 -10.35
C ASP A 208 -2.75 14.12 -9.46
N LEU A 209 -2.88 12.79 -9.35
CA LEU A 209 -1.88 11.96 -8.68
C LEU A 209 -0.51 12.05 -9.35
N LEU A 210 -0.47 12.01 -10.70
CA LEU A 210 0.79 12.12 -11.45
C LEU A 210 1.49 13.45 -11.16
N LEU A 211 0.73 14.55 -11.18
CA LEU A 211 1.24 15.89 -10.90
C LEU A 211 1.73 16.01 -9.46
N LEU A 212 0.96 15.53 -8.48
CA LEU A 212 1.34 15.58 -7.08
C LEU A 212 2.59 14.74 -6.79
N ALA A 213 2.69 13.54 -7.38
CA ALA A 213 3.86 12.68 -7.24
C ALA A 213 5.13 13.37 -7.77
N GLU A 214 5.04 13.98 -8.95
CA GLU A 214 6.15 14.75 -9.56
C GLU A 214 6.55 15.96 -8.70
N GLU A 215 5.56 16.76 -8.24
CA GLU A 215 5.78 17.94 -7.40
C GLU A 215 6.47 17.58 -6.07
N VAL A 216 6.11 16.45 -5.46
CA VAL A 216 6.71 15.96 -4.21
C VAL A 216 8.09 15.35 -4.46
N GLY A 217 8.29 14.71 -5.62
CA GLY A 217 9.55 14.08 -6.02
C GLY A 217 9.54 12.56 -6.06
N PHE A 218 8.38 11.92 -6.00
CA PHE A 218 8.25 10.48 -6.26
C PHE A 218 8.53 10.14 -7.72
N SER A 219 8.82 8.87 -8.00
CA SER A 219 8.76 8.31 -9.35
C SER A 219 7.37 8.46 -9.95
N THR A 220 7.25 8.25 -11.27
CA THR A 220 5.95 8.14 -11.92
C THR A 220 5.09 7.08 -11.22
N PRO A 221 3.87 7.40 -10.77
CA PRO A 221 2.96 6.43 -10.17
C PRO A 221 2.69 5.25 -11.10
N ARG A 222 2.92 4.02 -10.62
CA ARG A 222 2.69 2.80 -11.41
C ARG A 222 1.44 2.10 -10.93
N LEU A 223 0.49 1.89 -11.84
CA LEU A 223 -0.77 1.22 -11.54
C LEU A 223 -0.53 -0.28 -11.42
N VAL A 224 -0.82 -0.87 -10.26
CA VAL A 224 -0.66 -2.30 -10.02
C VAL A 224 -1.94 -3.04 -10.39
N THR A 225 -3.06 -2.67 -9.78
CA THR A 225 -4.39 -3.22 -10.09
C THR A 225 -5.43 -2.11 -10.06
N ALA A 226 -6.53 -2.29 -10.80
CA ALA A 226 -7.70 -1.44 -10.73
C ALA A 226 -8.98 -2.27 -10.89
N SER A 227 -10.03 -1.88 -10.16
CA SER A 227 -11.37 -2.46 -10.27
C SER A 227 -12.41 -1.34 -10.35
N VAL A 228 -13.39 -1.51 -11.24
CA VAL A 228 -14.47 -0.51 -11.42
C VAL A 228 -15.37 -0.49 -10.20
N ILE A 229 -15.68 0.71 -9.73
CA ILE A 229 -16.65 0.94 -8.66
C ILE A 229 -18.01 1.25 -9.30
N THR A 230 -19.02 0.51 -8.88
CA THR A 230 -20.43 0.70 -9.23
C THR A 230 -21.21 1.17 -8.01
N VAL A 231 -22.15 2.07 -8.26
CA VAL A 231 -23.06 2.63 -7.25
C VAL A 231 -24.46 2.21 -7.66
N ASP A 232 -25.15 1.43 -6.83
CA ASP A 232 -26.46 0.85 -7.18
C ASP A 232 -27.63 1.75 -6.72
N ASN A 233 -27.34 2.83 -6.01
CA ASN A 233 -28.33 3.81 -5.59
C ASN A 233 -28.57 4.86 -6.68
N LYS A 234 -29.80 4.94 -7.18
CA LYS A 234 -30.18 5.86 -8.27
C LYS A 234 -30.00 7.35 -7.93
N GLU A 235 -30.34 7.76 -6.71
CA GLU A 235 -30.18 9.16 -6.28
C GLU A 235 -28.69 9.55 -6.28
N LEU A 236 -27.83 8.64 -5.84
CA LEU A 236 -26.37 8.85 -5.89
C LEU A 236 -25.85 8.83 -7.33
N GLN A 237 -26.37 7.96 -8.21
CA GLN A 237 -26.01 7.97 -9.64
C GLN A 237 -26.33 9.32 -10.30
N ASP A 238 -27.48 9.91 -9.99
CA ASP A 238 -27.88 11.20 -10.54
C ASP A 238 -26.91 12.32 -10.11
N ILE A 239 -26.45 12.30 -8.85
CA ILE A 239 -25.44 13.24 -8.33
C ILE A 239 -24.06 12.99 -8.97
N LEU A 240 -23.69 11.72 -9.16
CA LEU A 240 -22.41 11.34 -9.75
C LEU A 240 -22.35 11.60 -11.26
N GLY A 241 -23.50 11.67 -11.95
CA GLY A 241 -23.56 11.89 -13.39
C GLY A 241 -22.67 10.92 -14.18
N ASP A 242 -21.80 11.47 -15.03
CA ASP A 242 -20.89 10.70 -15.89
C ASP A 242 -19.56 10.32 -15.23
N PHE A 243 -19.33 10.70 -13.97
CA PHE A 243 -18.10 10.33 -13.28
C PHE A 243 -17.99 8.80 -13.17
N ARG A 244 -16.81 8.29 -13.50
CA ARG A 244 -16.45 6.88 -13.33
C ARG A 244 -15.42 6.78 -12.23
N PHE A 245 -15.56 5.75 -11.40
CA PHE A 245 -14.69 5.53 -10.24
C PHE A 245 -14.04 4.16 -10.33
N VAL A 246 -12.80 4.08 -9.87
CA VAL A 246 -12.06 2.84 -9.75
C VAL A 246 -11.42 2.78 -8.36
N SER A 247 -11.39 1.59 -7.76
CA SER A 247 -10.46 1.30 -6.68
C SER A 247 -9.16 0.87 -7.34
N ALA A 248 -8.07 1.58 -7.10
CA ALA A 248 -6.79 1.30 -7.73
C ALA A 248 -5.65 1.25 -6.72
N THR A 249 -4.76 0.29 -6.91
CA THR A 249 -3.51 0.16 -6.17
C THR A 249 -2.38 0.78 -6.99
N TYR A 250 -1.68 1.74 -6.40
CA TYR A 250 -0.50 2.36 -7.00
C TYR A 250 0.75 2.08 -6.18
N ARG A 251 1.89 2.03 -6.86
CA ARG A 251 3.23 2.08 -6.25
C ARG A 251 4.01 3.28 -6.75
N LEU A 252 4.57 4.03 -5.81
CA LEU A 252 5.40 5.22 -6.03
C LEU A 252 6.71 5.02 -5.26
N PHE A 253 7.84 5.28 -5.89
CA PHE A 253 9.15 5.08 -5.28
C PHE A 253 9.87 6.39 -5.04
N LYS A 254 10.61 6.46 -3.93
CA LYS A 254 11.59 7.51 -3.66
C LYS A 254 12.93 7.08 -4.26
N ILE A 255 13.22 7.50 -5.49
CA ILE A 255 14.45 7.13 -6.20
C ILE A 255 15.31 8.37 -6.48
N PRO A 256 16.63 8.20 -6.65
CA PRO A 256 17.50 9.28 -7.11
C PRO A 256 17.00 9.87 -8.43
N LYS A 257 16.96 11.21 -8.52
CA LYS A 257 16.71 11.89 -9.80
C LYS A 257 17.93 11.72 -10.70
N GLY A 258 17.75 11.07 -11.84
CA GLY A 258 18.83 10.83 -12.79
C GLY A 258 18.39 10.00 -13.98
N ASN A 259 19.22 10.00 -15.03
CA ASN A 259 18.99 9.22 -16.23
C ASN A 259 19.69 7.86 -16.12
N THR A 260 19.09 6.96 -15.35
CA THR A 260 19.42 5.53 -15.47
C THR A 260 19.07 5.09 -16.90
N LYS A 261 19.96 4.34 -17.53
CA LYS A 261 19.74 3.88 -18.91
C LYS A 261 18.80 2.68 -18.93
N PRO A 262 18.01 2.51 -20.01
CA PRO A 262 17.30 1.26 -20.26
C PRO A 262 18.26 0.07 -20.21
N CYS A 263 17.79 -1.05 -19.69
CA CYS A 263 18.58 -2.27 -19.58
C CYS A 263 17.70 -3.52 -19.68
N GLN A 264 18.34 -4.68 -19.66
CA GLN A 264 17.65 -5.95 -19.58
C GLN A 264 17.77 -6.51 -18.18
N VAL A 265 16.67 -7.04 -17.67
CA VAL A 265 16.61 -7.69 -16.36
C VAL A 265 16.05 -9.10 -16.47
N MET A 266 16.35 -9.92 -15.48
CA MET A 266 15.78 -11.25 -15.32
C MET A 266 15.40 -11.42 -13.86
N TYR A 267 14.16 -11.86 -13.61
CA TYR A 267 13.67 -12.11 -12.27
C TYR A 267 14.17 -13.47 -11.77
N ASN A 268 14.68 -13.50 -10.53
CA ASN A 268 15.37 -14.66 -9.98
C ASN A 268 14.44 -15.61 -9.20
N GLY A 269 13.17 -15.23 -8.96
CA GLY A 269 12.19 -16.11 -8.27
C GLY A 269 12.35 -16.20 -6.76
N ASN A 270 13.01 -15.21 -6.14
CA ASN A 270 13.35 -15.24 -4.71
C ASN A 270 12.28 -14.61 -3.80
N ILE A 271 11.24 -14.00 -4.36
CA ILE A 271 10.22 -13.30 -3.58
C ILE A 271 9.12 -14.29 -3.18
N THR A 272 8.91 -14.42 -1.87
CA THR A 272 7.89 -15.32 -1.31
C THR A 272 6.50 -15.03 -1.85
N GLY A 273 5.80 -16.06 -2.31
CA GLY A 273 4.44 -16.01 -2.82
C GLY A 273 4.30 -15.59 -4.28
N VAL A 274 5.40 -15.19 -4.94
CA VAL A 274 5.45 -14.83 -6.36
C VAL A 274 6.67 -15.44 -7.04
N GLU A 275 7.09 -16.62 -6.57
CA GLU A 275 8.33 -17.29 -6.97
C GLU A 275 8.38 -17.58 -8.47
N ASP A 276 7.25 -17.95 -9.09
CA ASP A 276 7.20 -18.27 -10.53
C ASP A 276 7.04 -17.02 -11.42
N SER A 277 6.29 -16.04 -10.93
CA SER A 277 5.99 -14.82 -11.68
C SER A 277 5.57 -13.67 -10.76
N PHE A 278 6.21 -12.53 -10.97
CA PHE A 278 5.99 -11.30 -10.23
C PHE A 278 5.30 -10.25 -11.10
N LEU A 279 4.02 -9.97 -10.80
CA LEU A 279 3.28 -8.83 -11.35
C LEU A 279 3.76 -7.56 -10.64
N PHE A 280 4.66 -6.81 -11.28
CA PHE A 280 5.19 -5.58 -10.71
C PHE A 280 4.20 -4.42 -10.87
N ASP A 281 3.65 -4.24 -12.06
CA ASP A 281 2.59 -3.28 -12.34
C ASP A 281 1.76 -3.76 -13.56
N CYS A 282 0.79 -2.98 -14.00
CA CYS A 282 -0.08 -3.35 -15.12
C CYS A 282 0.64 -3.47 -16.47
N GLN A 283 1.89 -2.99 -16.57
CA GLN A 283 2.72 -3.06 -17.77
C GLN A 283 3.74 -4.20 -17.66
N TYR A 284 4.28 -4.46 -16.47
CA TYR A 284 5.38 -5.39 -16.25
C TYR A 284 4.97 -6.57 -15.37
N THR A 285 5.01 -7.76 -15.99
CA THR A 285 5.00 -9.04 -15.29
C THR A 285 6.31 -9.75 -15.60
N PHE A 286 7.10 -10.04 -14.57
CA PHE A 286 8.36 -10.76 -14.72
C PHE A 286 8.16 -12.24 -14.41
N LYS A 287 8.55 -13.11 -15.33
CA LYS A 287 8.61 -14.56 -15.08
C LYS A 287 10.06 -14.96 -14.83
N VAL A 288 10.24 -16.00 -14.02
CA VAL A 288 11.57 -16.52 -13.74
C VAL A 288 12.27 -16.94 -15.03
N ASP A 289 13.57 -16.64 -15.10
CA ASP A 289 14.46 -16.96 -16.22
C ASP A 289 14.09 -16.29 -17.57
N GLU A 290 13.07 -15.42 -17.61
CA GLU A 290 12.74 -14.62 -18.79
C GLU A 290 13.49 -13.27 -18.75
N VAL A 291 14.12 -12.92 -19.88
CA VAL A 291 14.79 -11.62 -20.03
C VAL A 291 13.77 -10.58 -20.50
N VAL A 292 13.65 -9.50 -19.74
CA VAL A 292 12.72 -8.39 -20.01
C VAL A 292 13.52 -7.10 -20.21
N GLU A 293 13.23 -6.36 -21.27
CA GLU A 293 13.76 -5.02 -21.47
C GLU A 293 12.92 -4.02 -20.70
N ILE A 294 13.58 -3.12 -19.97
CA ILE A 294 12.93 -2.12 -19.11
C ILE A 294 13.49 -0.73 -19.40
N ASP A 295 12.63 0.27 -19.21
CA ASP A 295 13.03 1.67 -19.30
C ASP A 295 13.98 2.10 -18.16
N GLY A 296 14.52 3.30 -18.29
CA GLY A 296 15.46 3.84 -17.32
C GLY A 296 14.88 4.07 -15.92
N GLU A 297 13.61 4.46 -15.81
CA GLU A 297 12.98 4.72 -14.52
C GLU A 297 12.79 3.40 -13.76
N LEU A 298 12.27 2.37 -14.43
CA LEU A 298 12.11 1.04 -13.85
C LEU A 298 13.47 0.41 -13.51
N ALA A 299 14.48 0.59 -14.36
CA ALA A 299 15.84 0.18 -14.02
C ALA A 299 16.35 0.88 -12.75
N SER A 300 16.08 2.18 -12.60
CA SER A 300 16.41 2.93 -11.38
C SER A 300 15.67 2.38 -10.15
N ILE A 301 14.38 2.07 -10.29
CA ILE A 301 13.58 1.49 -9.20
C ILE A 301 14.13 0.14 -8.78
N LEU A 302 14.34 -0.80 -9.71
CA LEU A 302 14.80 -2.15 -9.38
C LEU A 302 16.22 -2.13 -8.79
N THR A 303 17.08 -1.18 -9.19
CA THR A 303 18.47 -1.10 -8.69
C THR A 303 18.60 -0.44 -7.31
N HIS A 304 17.69 0.47 -6.95
CA HIS A 304 17.81 1.24 -5.71
C HIS A 304 16.82 0.82 -4.63
N SER A 305 15.82 0.01 -4.96
CA SER A 305 14.84 -0.49 -4.00
C SER A 305 15.21 -1.87 -3.46
N ARG A 306 14.41 -2.37 -2.52
CA ARG A 306 14.55 -3.72 -1.94
C ARG A 306 14.54 -4.86 -2.96
N PHE A 307 14.06 -4.63 -4.18
CA PHE A 307 14.01 -5.63 -5.24
C PHE A 307 15.37 -5.94 -5.88
N VAL A 308 16.44 -5.20 -5.56
CA VAL A 308 17.74 -5.33 -6.24
C VAL A 308 18.33 -6.74 -6.21
N GLU A 309 18.15 -7.47 -5.10
CA GLU A 309 18.66 -8.85 -4.96
C GLU A 309 17.80 -9.89 -5.70
N ASP A 310 16.58 -9.51 -6.08
CA ASP A 310 15.61 -10.37 -6.77
C ASP A 310 15.75 -10.32 -8.30
N PHE A 311 16.59 -9.42 -8.82
CA PHE A 311 16.79 -9.22 -10.26
C PHE A 311 18.27 -9.30 -10.67
N SER A 312 18.51 -9.94 -11.80
CA SER A 312 19.80 -9.95 -12.48
C SER A 312 19.82 -8.92 -13.61
N PHE A 313 20.79 -7.99 -13.61
CA PHE A 313 20.89 -6.92 -14.60
C PHE A 313 21.91 -7.25 -15.70
N LYS A 314 21.56 -7.01 -16.96
CA LYS A 314 22.43 -7.13 -18.13
C LYS A 314 22.57 -5.77 -18.83
N PRO A 315 23.80 -5.35 -19.19
CA PRO A 315 23.98 -4.12 -19.96
C PRO A 315 23.39 -4.28 -21.38
N PRO A 316 22.84 -3.20 -21.97
CA PRO A 316 22.30 -3.25 -23.33
C PRO A 316 23.41 -3.62 -24.33
N GLY A 317 23.22 -4.73 -25.06
CA GLY A 317 24.14 -5.20 -26.11
C GLY A 317 25.13 -6.31 -25.72
N GLY A 318 25.00 -6.94 -24.55
CA GLY A 318 25.81 -8.11 -24.18
C GLY A 318 25.44 -9.38 -24.99
N PRO A 319 26.40 -10.27 -25.33
CA PRO A 319 26.09 -11.50 -26.06
C PRO A 319 25.21 -12.44 -25.23
N CYS A 320 24.22 -13.07 -25.87
CA CYS A 320 23.46 -14.18 -25.29
C CYS A 320 24.37 -15.42 -25.13
N GLY A 321 25.08 -15.51 -24.02
CA GLY A 321 25.81 -16.72 -23.60
C GLY A 321 24.91 -17.70 -22.83
N PRO A 322 25.22 -19.01 -22.84
CA PRO A 322 24.34 -20.03 -22.27
C PRO A 322 24.22 -19.87 -20.75
N SER A 323 22.99 -20.03 -20.27
CA SER A 323 22.59 -20.01 -18.87
C SER A 323 23.41 -21.00 -18.04
N GLY A 324 24.30 -20.44 -17.21
CA GLY A 324 24.94 -21.19 -16.13
C GLY A 324 23.92 -21.47 -15.03
N VAL A 325 23.22 -22.60 -15.13
CA VAL A 325 22.39 -23.16 -14.06
C VAL A 325 23.29 -23.31 -12.82
N ARG A 326 23.03 -22.53 -11.75
CA ARG A 326 23.56 -22.88 -10.43
C ARG A 326 22.76 -24.07 -9.90
N PRO A 327 23.40 -25.16 -9.44
CA PRO A 327 22.67 -26.27 -8.87
C PRO A 327 21.94 -25.82 -7.60
N LYS A 328 20.64 -26.16 -7.51
CA LYS A 328 19.82 -26.02 -6.31
C LYS A 328 20.52 -26.69 -5.13
N VAL A 329 20.90 -25.91 -4.11
CA VAL A 329 21.32 -26.47 -2.82
C VAL A 329 20.06 -27.00 -2.14
N SER A 330 19.96 -28.33 -2.07
CA SER A 330 18.94 -29.02 -1.31
C SER A 330 19.25 -28.88 0.17
N VAL A 331 18.36 -28.24 0.92
CA VAL A 331 18.36 -28.29 2.39
C VAL A 331 17.60 -29.55 2.80
N PRO A 332 18.20 -30.50 3.53
CA PRO A 332 17.50 -31.70 3.95
C PRO A 332 16.55 -31.36 5.10
N ILE A 333 15.26 -31.58 4.88
CA ILE A 333 14.26 -31.62 5.96
C ILE A 333 14.41 -32.97 6.66
N GLN A 334 14.79 -32.96 7.94
CA GLN A 334 14.58 -34.09 8.84
C GLN A 334 13.33 -33.82 9.69
N PHE A 335 12.53 -34.87 9.87
CA PHE A 335 11.24 -34.90 10.57
C PHE A 335 11.30 -34.46 12.02
#